data_AF-A0A1Y2LRS4-F1
#
_entry.id   AF-A0A1Y2LRS4-F1
#
_cell.length_a   1.000
_cell.length_b   1.000
_cell.length_c   1.000
_cell.angle_alpha   90.00
_cell.angle_beta   90.00
_cell.angle_gamma   90.00
#
_symmetry.space_group_name_H-M   'P 1'
#
loop_
_entity.id
_entity.type
_entity.pdbx_description
1 polymer ?
#
loop_
_entity_poly.entity_id
_entity_poly.type
_entity_poly.pdbx_seq_one_letter_code
_entity_poly.pdbx_strand_id
1 'polypeptide(L)'
;MSSSRREGDVAGLRAAEAFIRPTPVTVHGDISSYGFDLKSCTFKLALHAPSSTPEDAPTVIYLPEFHFPTSTVEVTGGTWEISSDDKDGALKQTLRWRHAEGDQTITVKGVVRKQDGALGTEEDEGYLQQCQKQNCAVM
;
A
#
# COMPACT_ATOMS: atom_id res chain seq x y z
N MET A 1 -17.77 1.05 -36.88
CA MET A 1 -18.03 0.94 -35.42
C MET A 1 -17.04 1.87 -34.73
N SER A 2 -17.37 3.16 -34.61
CA SER A 2 -16.52 4.14 -33.94
C SER A 2 -16.66 3.99 -32.44
N SER A 3 -15.58 3.57 -31.77
CA SER A 3 -15.48 3.55 -30.32
C SER A 3 -15.45 4.99 -29.81
N SER A 4 -16.55 5.49 -29.22
CA SER A 4 -16.49 6.74 -28.47
C SER A 4 -15.73 6.47 -27.17
N ARG A 5 -14.47 6.90 -27.12
CA ARG A 5 -13.71 6.98 -25.87
C ARG A 5 -14.43 8.00 -24.97
N ARG A 6 -14.88 7.57 -23.79
CA ARG A 6 -15.33 8.51 -22.76
C ARG A 6 -14.10 9.05 -22.05
N GLU A 7 -14.01 10.37 -21.94
CA GLU A 7 -12.99 11.05 -21.13
C GLU A 7 -13.11 10.54 -19.69
N GLY A 8 -12.13 9.77 -19.21
CA GLY A 8 -12.14 9.14 -17.88
C GLY A 8 -11.95 7.61 -17.88
N ASP A 9 -12.17 6.93 -19.00
CA ASP A 9 -11.91 5.49 -19.10
C ASP A 9 -10.42 5.24 -19.45
N VAL A 10 -9.56 5.34 -18.43
CA VAL A 10 -8.12 5.05 -18.58
C VAL A 10 -7.89 3.56 -18.37
N ALA A 11 -8.06 2.79 -19.44
CA ALA A 11 -7.62 1.40 -19.51
C ALA A 11 -6.12 1.31 -19.15
N GLY A 12 -5.80 0.83 -17.93
CA GLY A 12 -4.42 0.62 -17.48
C GLY A 12 -4.11 0.96 -16.02
N LEU A 13 -4.97 1.71 -15.31
CA LEU A 13 -4.67 2.13 -13.92
C LEU A 13 -4.63 0.97 -12.90
N ARG A 14 -5.33 -0.14 -13.17
CA ARG A 14 -5.26 -1.38 -12.37
C ARG A 14 -3.83 -1.95 -12.30
N ALA A 15 -3.01 -1.72 -13.33
CA ALA A 15 -1.62 -2.16 -13.33
C ALA A 15 -0.75 -1.26 -12.43
N ALA A 16 -1.02 0.05 -12.38
CA ALA A 16 -0.25 1.00 -11.59
C ALA A 16 -0.45 0.80 -10.07
N GLU A 17 -1.69 0.58 -9.61
CA GLU A 17 -1.99 0.28 -8.19
C GLU A 17 -1.28 -0.98 -7.70
N ALA A 18 -1.12 -1.97 -8.59
CA ALA A 18 -0.48 -3.23 -8.28
C ALA A 18 1.05 -3.14 -8.27
N PHE A 19 1.63 -2.15 -8.96
CA PHE A 19 3.08 -1.97 -9.07
C PHE A 19 3.64 -1.14 -7.92
N ILE A 20 2.94 -0.08 -7.53
CA ILE A 20 3.36 0.80 -6.43
C ILE A 20 3.04 0.10 -5.11
N ARG A 21 4.03 -0.56 -4.48
CA ARG A 21 3.83 -1.31 -3.23
C ARG A 21 4.81 -0.91 -2.14
N PRO A 22 4.41 -1.03 -0.86
CA PRO A 22 5.35 -0.92 0.24
C PRO A 22 6.37 -2.06 0.20
N THR A 23 7.60 -1.77 0.60
CA THR A 23 8.68 -2.76 0.62
C THR A 23 9.66 -2.45 1.75
N PRO A 24 10.20 -3.48 2.43
CA PRO A 24 11.41 -3.28 3.24
C PRO A 24 12.54 -2.83 2.31
N VAL A 25 13.23 -1.75 2.69
CA VAL A 25 14.40 -1.21 1.98
C VAL A 25 15.68 -1.71 2.65
N THR A 26 15.71 -1.63 3.98
CA THR A 26 16.81 -2.11 4.82
C THR A 26 16.20 -2.75 6.06
N VAL A 27 16.71 -3.89 6.50
CA VAL A 27 16.20 -4.60 7.68
C VAL A 27 17.36 -4.93 8.60
N HIS A 28 17.21 -4.64 9.90
CA HIS A 28 18.15 -5.06 10.93
C HIS A 28 17.79 -6.47 11.41
N GLY A 29 18.30 -7.47 10.70
CA GLY A 29 18.06 -8.89 10.97
C GLY A 29 17.52 -9.64 9.75
N ASP A 30 17.00 -10.84 9.99
CA ASP A 30 16.54 -11.75 8.95
C ASP A 30 15.02 -11.68 8.78
N ILE A 31 14.55 -11.49 7.54
CA ILE A 31 13.11 -11.42 7.26
C ILE A 31 12.51 -12.82 7.27
N SER A 32 11.58 -13.07 8.19
CA SER A 32 10.82 -14.32 8.26
C SER A 32 9.68 -14.33 7.25
N SER A 33 8.97 -13.20 7.12
CA SER A 33 7.94 -13.01 6.09
C SER A 33 7.58 -11.53 5.92
N TYR A 34 7.12 -11.15 4.74
CA TYR A 34 6.49 -9.85 4.53
C TYR A 34 5.43 -9.93 3.43
N GLY A 35 4.50 -8.99 3.44
CA GLY A 35 3.45 -8.93 2.43
C GLY A 35 2.65 -7.65 2.47
N PHE A 36 2.00 -7.37 1.35
CA PHE A 36 1.05 -6.27 1.22
C PHE A 36 -0.29 -6.81 0.73
N ASP A 37 -1.33 -6.64 1.54
CA ASP A 37 -2.70 -6.93 1.15
C ASP A 37 -3.32 -5.67 0.56
N LEU A 38 -3.56 -5.70 -0.75
CA LEU A 38 -4.13 -4.59 -1.51
C LEU A 38 -5.61 -4.35 -1.15
N LYS A 39 -6.34 -5.37 -0.67
CA LYS A 39 -7.76 -5.21 -0.30
C LYS A 39 -7.93 -4.44 1.00
N SER A 40 -7.03 -4.66 1.95
CA SER A 40 -7.03 -4.02 3.26
C SER A 40 -6.01 -2.89 3.39
N CYS A 41 -5.27 -2.57 2.32
CA CYS A 41 -4.13 -1.65 2.31
C CYS A 41 -3.20 -1.85 3.52
N THR A 42 -2.90 -3.12 3.83
CA THR A 42 -2.14 -3.48 5.03
C THR A 42 -0.81 -4.12 4.64
N PHE A 43 0.29 -3.51 5.09
CA PHE A 43 1.63 -4.08 5.02
C PHE A 43 1.97 -4.80 6.32
N LYS A 44 2.57 -5.98 6.22
CA LYS A 44 3.07 -6.75 7.36
C LYS A 44 4.51 -7.16 7.11
N LEU A 45 5.35 -7.04 8.13
CA LEU A 45 6.72 -7.53 8.15
C LEU A 45 6.95 -8.27 9.47
N ALA A 46 7.49 -9.47 9.38
CA ALA A 46 8.00 -10.26 10.50
C ALA A 46 9.47 -10.56 10.26
N LEU A 47 10.29 -10.35 11.27
CA LEU A 47 11.74 -10.53 11.21
C LEU A 47 12.27 -11.13 12.51
N HIS A 48 13.47 -11.68 12.44
CA HIS A 48 14.28 -12.09 13.58
C HIS A 48 15.50 -11.17 13.69
N ALA A 49 15.59 -10.41 14.78
CA ALA A 49 16.66 -9.46 15.02
C ALA A 49 17.79 -10.12 15.85
N PRO A 50 19.04 -10.15 15.36
CA PRO A 50 20.15 -10.76 16.10
C PRO A 50 20.57 -9.94 17.33
N SER A 51 20.17 -8.66 17.38
CA SER A 51 20.43 -7.74 18.48
C SER A 51 19.42 -6.59 18.44
N SER A 52 19.39 -5.77 19.51
CA SER A 52 18.66 -4.50 19.48
C SER A 52 19.19 -3.60 18.35
N THR A 53 18.27 -2.95 17.64
CA THR A 53 18.61 -2.06 16.53
C THR A 53 19.48 -0.90 17.02
N PRO A 54 20.64 -0.64 16.38
CA PRO A 54 21.47 0.52 16.70
C PRO A 54 20.84 1.80 16.12
N GLU A 55 21.17 2.95 16.71
CA GLU A 55 20.55 4.25 16.34
C GLU A 55 20.78 4.65 14.88
N ASP A 56 21.92 4.26 14.31
CA ASP A 56 22.36 4.60 12.96
C ASP A 56 21.89 3.62 11.89
N ALA A 57 21.44 2.42 12.26
CA ALA A 57 20.96 1.40 11.31
C ALA A 57 19.55 0.88 11.65
N PRO A 58 18.50 1.74 11.59
CA PRO A 58 17.12 1.30 11.76
C PRO A 58 16.65 0.43 10.60
N THR A 59 15.63 -0.40 10.85
CA THR A 59 14.86 -1.04 9.78
C THR A 59 14.08 0.04 9.03
N VAL A 60 14.25 0.13 7.71
CA VAL A 60 13.62 1.13 6.85
C VAL A 60 12.64 0.47 5.90
N ILE A 61 11.41 0.95 5.89
CA ILE A 61 10.33 0.50 5.02
C ILE A 61 9.89 1.66 4.13
N TYR A 62 9.84 1.44 2.83
CA TYR A 62 9.23 2.39 1.91
C TYR A 62 7.70 2.27 1.98
N LEU A 63 7.03 3.40 2.16
CA LEU A 63 5.57 3.49 2.23
C LEU A 63 5.08 4.42 1.12
N PRO A 64 4.59 3.90 -0.01
CA PRO A 64 4.07 4.76 -1.07
C PRO A 64 2.88 5.59 -0.57
N GLU A 65 2.94 6.90 -0.79
CA GLU A 65 1.87 7.84 -0.42
C GLU A 65 0.51 7.44 -1.03
N PHE A 66 0.52 6.78 -2.18
CA PHE A 66 -0.69 6.25 -2.80
C PHE A 66 -1.48 5.30 -1.87
N HIS A 67 -0.80 4.42 -1.13
CA HIS A 67 -1.46 3.49 -0.20
C HIS A 67 -1.51 4.03 1.23
N PHE A 68 -0.58 4.92 1.57
CA PHE A 68 -0.31 5.36 2.95
C PHE A 68 -0.33 6.89 3.12
N PRO A 69 -1.36 7.62 2.65
CA PRO A 69 -1.44 9.08 2.86
C PRO A 69 -1.70 9.43 4.34
N THR A 70 -2.32 8.50 5.06
CA THR A 70 -2.40 8.47 6.51
C THR A 70 -2.17 7.03 6.93
N SER A 71 -1.38 6.83 7.98
CA SER A 71 -0.93 5.49 8.38
C SER A 71 -1.18 5.25 9.85
N THR A 72 -1.67 4.05 10.18
CA THR A 72 -1.68 3.52 11.55
C THR A 72 -0.65 2.41 11.64
N VAL A 73 0.26 2.52 12.60
CA VAL A 73 1.38 1.59 12.77
C VAL A 73 1.22 0.82 14.08
N GLU A 74 1.30 -0.51 13.99
CA GLU A 74 1.26 -1.44 15.11
C GLU A 74 2.57 -2.21 15.12
N VAL A 75 3.32 -2.15 16.21
CA VAL A 75 4.62 -2.85 16.38
C VAL A 75 4.58 -3.73 17.62
N THR A 76 5.30 -4.85 17.60
CA THR A 76 5.55 -5.67 18.80
C THR A 76 6.33 -4.91 19.86
N GLY A 77 7.20 -4.00 19.44
CA GLY A 77 7.99 -3.17 20.34
C GLY A 77 8.85 -2.15 19.63
N GLY A 78 9.53 -1.35 20.45
CA GLY A 78 10.45 -0.32 20.00
C GLY A 78 9.78 0.98 19.54
N THR A 79 10.51 1.80 18.81
CA THR A 79 10.07 3.13 18.37
C THR A 79 10.09 3.22 16.86
N TRP A 80 9.14 3.96 16.31
CA TRP A 80 9.04 4.17 14.87
C TRP A 80 8.79 5.65 14.57
N GLU A 81 9.25 6.07 13.41
CA GLU A 81 9.05 7.42 12.86
C GLU A 81 8.77 7.32 11.37
N ILE A 82 7.85 8.15 10.88
CA ILE A 82 7.57 8.29 9.45
C ILE A 82 8.16 9.62 9.01
N SER A 83 8.93 9.60 7.92
CA SER A 83 9.54 10.79 7.33
C SER A 83 9.27 10.82 5.83
N SER A 84 8.99 12.01 5.32
CA SER A 84 8.82 12.28 3.89
C SER A 84 9.98 13.13 3.41
N ASP A 85 10.67 12.66 2.38
CA ASP A 85 11.82 13.31 1.76
C ASP A 85 11.44 13.65 0.31
N ASP A 86 11.60 14.92 -0.08
CA ASP A 86 11.43 15.36 -1.47
C ASP A 86 12.81 15.35 -2.13
N LYS A 87 13.13 14.25 -2.81
CA LYS A 87 14.35 14.14 -3.62
C LYS A 87 13.95 14.02 -5.08
N ASP A 88 14.59 14.84 -5.90
CA ASP A 88 14.44 14.80 -7.36
C ASP A 88 12.98 15.00 -7.84
N GLY A 89 12.16 15.72 -7.07
CA GLY A 89 10.77 16.03 -7.42
C GLY A 89 9.77 14.90 -7.18
N ALA A 90 10.17 13.84 -6.47
CA ALA A 90 9.28 12.76 -6.05
C ALA A 90 9.24 12.64 -4.52
N LEU A 91 8.04 12.77 -3.95
CA LEU A 91 7.80 12.57 -2.52
C LEU A 91 8.02 11.09 -2.16
N LYS A 92 9.06 10.84 -1.36
CA LYS A 92 9.38 9.50 -0.84
C LYS A 92 9.09 9.45 0.65
N GLN A 93 8.05 8.73 1.02
CA GLN A 93 7.72 8.45 2.41
C GLN A 93 8.38 7.14 2.87
N THR A 94 9.05 7.19 4.01
CA THR A 94 9.72 6.03 4.63
C THR A 94 9.38 5.94 6.11
N LEU A 95 9.23 4.72 6.59
CA LEU A 95 9.09 4.41 8.01
C LEU A 95 10.42 3.84 8.50
N ARG A 96 10.96 4.42 9.56
CA ARG A 96 12.14 3.92 10.27
C ARG A 96 11.69 3.30 11.57
N TRP A 97 12.09 2.07 11.82
CA TRP A 97 11.71 1.29 12.99
C TRP A 97 12.95 0.78 13.71
N ARG A 98 13.03 1.10 15.00
CA ARG A 98 14.03 0.60 15.95
C ARG A 98 13.33 -0.42 16.84
N HIS A 99 13.86 -1.63 16.94
CA HIS A 99 13.25 -2.73 17.69
C HIS A 99 14.29 -3.46 18.54
N ALA A 100 13.82 -4.26 19.50
CA ALA A 100 14.68 -5.10 20.31
C ALA A 100 15.19 -6.33 19.52
N GLU A 101 16.03 -7.13 20.16
CA GLU A 101 16.44 -8.44 19.68
C GLU A 101 15.28 -9.45 19.64
N GLY A 102 15.47 -10.55 18.93
CA GLY A 102 14.50 -11.64 18.80
C GLY A 102 13.43 -11.41 17.74
N ASP A 103 12.30 -12.12 17.87
CA ASP A 103 11.21 -12.06 16.89
C ASP A 103 10.42 -10.76 17.01
N GLN A 104 10.32 -10.03 15.92
CA GLN A 104 9.66 -8.72 15.87
C GLN A 104 8.68 -8.67 14.69
N THR A 105 7.56 -7.98 14.90
CA THR A 105 6.57 -7.75 13.84
C THR A 105 6.10 -6.31 13.80
N ILE A 106 5.87 -5.82 12.59
CA ILE A 106 5.27 -4.52 12.32
C ILE A 106 4.14 -4.68 11.32
N THR A 107 3.02 -4.04 11.60
CA THR A 107 1.86 -3.93 10.73
C THR A 107 1.57 -2.46 10.47
N VAL A 108 1.50 -2.07 9.20
CA VAL A 108 1.17 -0.70 8.77
C VAL A 108 -0.14 -0.75 7.99
N LYS A 109 -1.15 -0.06 8.50
CA LYS A 109 -2.47 0.08 7.86
C LYS A 109 -2.56 1.43 7.17
N GLY A 110 -2.83 1.38 5.87
CA GLY A 110 -3.07 2.54 5.03
C GLY A 110 -4.56 2.81 4.83
N VAL A 111 -4.89 3.56 3.77
CA VAL A 111 -6.26 3.93 3.45
C VAL A 111 -6.80 3.03 2.34
N VAL A 112 -7.86 2.28 2.64
CA VAL A 112 -8.57 1.47 1.65
C VAL A 112 -9.35 2.38 0.71
N ARG A 113 -8.92 2.47 -0.55
CA ARG A 113 -9.66 3.18 -1.60
C ARG A 113 -10.63 2.21 -2.28
N LYS A 114 -11.85 2.67 -2.60
CA LYS A 114 -12.76 1.89 -3.44
C LYS A 114 -12.16 1.80 -4.85
N GLN A 115 -11.90 0.60 -5.33
CA GLN A 115 -11.35 0.32 -6.67
C GLN A 115 -12.27 0.76 -7.83
N ASP A 116 -13.50 1.17 -7.53
CA ASP A 116 -14.50 1.66 -8.50
C ASP A 116 -14.39 3.16 -8.82
N GLY A 117 -13.59 3.91 -8.06
CA GLY A 117 -13.37 5.32 -8.33
C GLY A 117 -12.12 5.53 -9.16
N ALA A 118 -12.26 5.69 -10.47
CA ALA A 118 -11.27 6.46 -11.23
C ALA A 118 -11.00 7.76 -10.45
N LEU A 119 -9.72 8.12 -10.32
CA LEU A 119 -9.34 9.42 -9.78
C LEU A 119 -10.11 10.51 -10.55
N GLY A 120 -11.16 11.07 -9.95
CA GLY A 120 -11.81 12.28 -10.44
C GLY A 120 -13.25 12.22 -10.98
N THR A 121 -14.06 11.19 -10.75
CA THR A 121 -15.52 11.31 -11.01
C THR A 121 -16.34 10.67 -9.91
N GLU A 122 -16.86 11.51 -9.02
CA GLU A 122 -18.18 11.30 -8.45
C GLU A 122 -19.18 11.06 -9.60
N GLU A 123 -20.13 10.14 -9.40
CA GLU A 123 -21.27 9.87 -10.28
C GLU A 123 -20.96 9.01 -11.54
N ASP A 124 -21.12 7.69 -11.44
CA ASP A 124 -22.18 6.99 -12.18
C ASP A 124 -22.23 5.49 -11.85
N GLU A 125 -23.44 4.97 -11.67
CA GLU A 125 -23.71 3.54 -11.46
C GLU A 125 -23.19 2.72 -12.65
N GLY A 126 -22.24 1.81 -12.39
CA GLY A 126 -21.57 1.02 -13.43
C GLY A 126 -22.51 0.11 -14.23
N TYR A 127 -22.20 -0.05 -15.53
CA TYR A 127 -22.89 -0.88 -16.52
C TYR A 127 -23.25 -2.30 -16.04
N LEU A 128 -22.44 -2.87 -15.14
CA LEU A 128 -22.62 -4.20 -14.56
C LEU A 128 -23.86 -4.30 -13.65
N GLN A 129 -24.22 -3.22 -12.95
CA GLN A 129 -25.46 -3.14 -12.17
C GLN A 129 -26.68 -2.95 -13.06
N GLN A 130 -26.54 -2.32 -14.23
CA GLN A 130 -27.60 -2.23 -15.22
C GLN A 130 -27.86 -3.58 -15.90
N CYS A 131 -26.83 -4.39 -16.13
CA CYS A 131 -26.97 -5.77 -16.62
C CYS A 131 -27.57 -6.72 -15.58
N GLN A 132 -27.41 -6.47 -14.28
CA GLN A 132 -28.10 -7.26 -13.24
C GLN A 132 -29.57 -6.87 -13.07
N LYS A 133 -29.94 -5.61 -13.34
CA LYS A 133 -31.34 -5.16 -13.33
C LYS A 133 -32.14 -5.66 -14.53
N GLN A 134 -31.50 -5.96 -15.66
CA GLN A 134 -32.16 -6.60 -16.80
C GLN A 134 -31.95 -8.11 -16.75
N ASN A 135 -33.04 -8.83 -16.50
CA ASN A 135 -33.13 -10.27 -16.34
C ASN A 135 -32.72 -11.03 -17.62
N CYS A 136 -31.44 -11.02 -17.97
CA CYS A 136 -30.90 -11.71 -19.14
C CYS A 136 -30.88 -13.22 -18.88
N ALA A 137 -31.96 -13.90 -19.28
CA ALA A 137 -31.94 -15.34 -19.47
C ALA A 137 -31.16 -15.65 -20.75
N VAL A 138 -30.06 -16.39 -20.63
CA VAL A 138 -29.37 -17.00 -21.78
C VAL A 138 -30.20 -18.21 -22.20
N MET A 139 -30.72 -18.20 -23.43
CA MET A 139 -31.16 -19.40 -24.16
C MET A 139 -30.09 -19.80 -25.16
#